data_AF-A0A4Q6A376-F1
#
_entry.id   AF-A0A4Q6A376-F1
#
_cell.length_a   1.000
_cell.length_b   1.000
_cell.length_c   1.000
_cell.angle_alpha   90.00
_cell.angle_beta   90.00
_cell.angle_gamma   90.00
#
_symmetry.space_group_name_H-M   'P 1'
#
loop_
_entity.id
_entity.type
_entity.pdbx_description
1 polymer ?
#
loop_
_entity_poly.entity_id
_entity_poly.type
_entity_poly.pdbx_seq_one_letter_code
_entity_poly.pdbx_strand_id
1 'polypeptide(L)'
;MARFVSICLIVCWSQWSVAQKIHAHNDYEKPEPLVTAIRNQAGSIEADVFLVDGKLMVAHDKSQIQPGRTLDSLYLKPIATLFGQNKSRQSVNGSVSKDRKYTFQLLVD
;
A
#
# COMPACT_ATOMS: atom_id res chain seq x y z
N MET A 1 55.54 27.24 -24.01
CA MET A 1 55.11 25.82 -24.08
C MET A 1 54.09 25.60 -22.97
N ALA A 2 52.86 25.28 -23.35
CA ALA A 2 51.70 25.17 -22.47
C ALA A 2 51.69 23.85 -21.71
N ARG A 3 51.23 23.84 -20.46
CA ARG A 3 50.47 22.72 -19.88
C ARG A 3 49.50 23.23 -18.82
N PHE A 4 48.28 23.55 -19.24
CA PHE A 4 47.12 23.61 -18.34
C PHE A 4 46.70 22.16 -18.05
N VAL A 5 46.73 21.75 -16.79
CA VAL A 5 46.14 20.48 -16.36
C VAL A 5 44.68 20.76 -16.02
N SER A 6 43.79 20.51 -16.99
CA SER A 6 42.35 20.49 -16.75
C SER A 6 42.01 19.26 -15.92
N ILE A 7 41.79 19.46 -14.62
CA ILE A 7 41.11 18.47 -13.77
C ILE A 7 39.65 18.45 -14.20
N CYS A 8 39.29 17.44 -14.98
CA CYS A 8 37.92 17.20 -15.39
C CYS A 8 37.14 16.69 -14.15
N LEU A 9 36.37 17.56 -13.51
CA LEU A 9 35.40 17.17 -12.49
C LEU A 9 34.31 16.35 -13.15
N ILE A 10 34.47 15.02 -13.15
CA ILE A 10 33.38 14.10 -13.48
C ILE A 10 32.41 14.16 -12.29
N VAL A 11 31.45 15.07 -12.35
CA VAL A 11 30.25 14.97 -11.53
C VAL A 11 29.48 13.77 -12.08
N CYS A 12 29.57 12.63 -11.40
CA CYS A 12 28.70 11.50 -11.67
C CYS A 12 27.30 11.88 -11.17
N TRP A 13 26.45 12.38 -12.07
CA TRP A 13 25.03 12.56 -11.78
C TRP A 13 24.42 11.17 -11.69
N SER A 14 24.49 10.55 -10.51
CA SER A 14 23.71 9.34 -10.25
C SER A 14 22.24 9.72 -10.40
N GLN A 15 21.60 9.28 -11.48
CA GLN A 15 20.16 9.35 -11.61
C GLN A 15 19.57 8.47 -10.51
N TRP A 16 19.16 9.09 -9.41
CA TRP A 16 18.33 8.44 -8.41
C TRP A 16 16.96 8.19 -9.05
N SER A 17 16.80 7.03 -9.66
CA SER A 17 15.48 6.56 -10.06
C SER A 17 14.71 6.23 -8.77
N VAL A 18 13.85 7.14 -8.33
CA VAL A 18 12.87 6.83 -7.29
C VAL A 18 11.87 5.86 -7.92
N ALA A 19 11.82 4.63 -7.42
CA ALA A 19 10.84 3.66 -7.87
C ALA A 19 9.43 4.23 -7.65
N GLN A 20 8.64 4.31 -8.73
CA GLN A 20 7.24 4.70 -8.65
C GLN A 20 6.48 3.66 -7.82
N LYS A 21 5.70 4.12 -6.85
CA LYS A 21 4.85 3.23 -6.05
C LYS A 21 3.62 2.82 -6.85
N ILE A 22 3.28 1.54 -6.82
CA ILE A 22 2.05 1.02 -7.41
C ILE A 22 0.87 1.45 -6.53
N HIS A 23 -0.20 1.93 -7.14
CA HIS A 23 -1.45 2.26 -6.47
C HIS A 23 -2.53 1.25 -6.87
N ALA A 24 -3.11 0.55 -5.89
CA ALA A 24 -4.24 -0.35 -6.10
C ALA A 24 -5.56 0.46 -6.08
N HIS A 25 -5.85 1.07 -7.22
CA HIS A 25 -7.04 1.88 -7.45
C HIS A 25 -8.31 1.00 -7.44
N ASN A 26 -9.34 1.46 -6.73
CA ASN A 26 -10.57 0.71 -6.47
C ASN A 26 -10.29 -0.76 -6.11
N ASP A 27 -9.43 -1.00 -5.12
CA ASP A 27 -8.99 -2.36 -4.77
C ASP A 27 -10.17 -3.27 -4.37
N TYR A 28 -11.23 -2.68 -3.83
CA TYR A 28 -12.45 -3.39 -3.46
C TYR A 28 -13.20 -3.98 -4.67
N GLU A 29 -12.95 -3.52 -5.90
CA GLU A 29 -13.54 -4.12 -7.10
C GLU A 29 -12.78 -5.36 -7.59
N LYS A 30 -11.62 -5.66 -7.00
CA LYS A 30 -10.80 -6.81 -7.39
C LYS A 30 -11.35 -8.11 -6.78
N PRO A 31 -11.06 -9.28 -7.37
CA PRO A 31 -11.53 -10.57 -6.85
C PRO A 31 -11.02 -10.91 -5.45
N GLU A 32 -9.77 -10.53 -5.13
CA GLU A 32 -9.16 -10.70 -3.81
C GLU A 32 -8.67 -9.32 -3.29
N PRO A 33 -9.58 -8.45 -2.78
CA PRO A 33 -9.21 -7.16 -2.21
C PRO A 33 -8.19 -7.33 -1.08
N LEU A 34 -7.32 -6.34 -0.91
CA LEU A 34 -6.17 -6.29 0.00
C LEU A 34 -5.07 -7.32 -0.30
N VAL A 35 -5.44 -8.59 -0.47
CA VAL A 35 -4.49 -9.70 -0.64
C VAL A 35 -3.70 -9.54 -1.94
N THR A 36 -4.37 -9.25 -3.05
CA THR A 36 -3.68 -9.04 -4.34
C THR A 36 -2.80 -7.81 -4.29
N ALA A 37 -3.25 -6.71 -3.68
CA ALA A 37 -2.45 -5.51 -3.53
C ALA A 37 -1.19 -5.73 -2.68
N ILE A 38 -1.30 -6.42 -1.54
CA ILE A 38 -0.15 -6.79 -0.69
C ILE A 38 0.80 -7.73 -1.44
N ARG A 39 0.28 -8.73 -2.15
CA ARG A 39 1.08 -9.70 -2.92
C ARG A 39 1.92 -9.00 -4.00
N ASN A 40 1.36 -7.96 -4.61
CA ASN A 40 2.04 -7.13 -5.61
C ASN A 40 2.81 -5.94 -5.00
N GLN A 41 2.93 -5.87 -3.67
CA GLN A 41 3.61 -4.79 -2.95
C GLN A 41 3.13 -3.39 -3.36
N ALA A 42 1.82 -3.21 -3.55
CA ALA A 42 1.23 -1.89 -3.79
C ALA A 42 1.63 -0.91 -2.66
N GLY A 43 2.06 0.28 -3.02
CA GLY A 43 2.43 1.32 -2.06
C GLY A 43 1.22 2.04 -1.45
N SER A 44 0.08 2.00 -2.14
CA SER A 44 -1.21 2.48 -1.64
C SER A 44 -2.36 1.62 -2.15
N ILE A 45 -3.45 1.58 -1.36
CA ILE A 45 -4.66 0.81 -1.61
C ILE A 45 -5.85 1.73 -1.33
N GLU A 46 -6.83 1.77 -2.23
CA GLU A 46 -8.00 2.66 -2.14
C GLU A 46 -9.26 1.93 -1.67
N ALA A 47 -10.05 2.61 -0.84
CA ALA A 47 -11.36 2.16 -0.37
C ALA A 47 -12.33 3.34 -0.26
N ASP A 48 -13.28 3.40 -1.19
CA ASP A 48 -14.35 4.40 -1.21
C ASP A 48 -15.42 4.00 -0.19
N VAL A 49 -15.80 4.92 0.70
CA VAL A 49 -16.71 4.60 1.81
C VAL A 49 -18.00 5.42 1.85
N PHE A 50 -19.08 4.74 2.21
CA PHE A 50 -20.37 5.36 2.52
C PHE A 50 -20.81 5.01 3.94
N LEU A 51 -21.21 6.02 4.72
CA LEU A 51 -21.84 5.79 6.02
C LEU A 51 -23.31 5.39 5.83
N VAL A 52 -23.64 4.15 6.20
CA VAL A 52 -25.01 3.61 6.15
C VAL A 52 -25.28 2.86 7.46
N ASP A 53 -26.35 3.24 8.17
CA ASP A 53 -26.78 2.62 9.43
C ASP A 53 -25.65 2.45 10.46
N GLY A 54 -24.79 3.47 10.58
CA GLY A 54 -23.66 3.49 11.51
C GLY A 54 -22.46 2.62 11.09
N LYS A 55 -22.45 2.11 9.85
CA LYS A 55 -21.34 1.31 9.29
C LYS A 55 -20.73 2.00 8.08
N LEU A 56 -19.41 1.91 7.94
CA LEU A 56 -18.69 2.34 6.74
C LEU A 56 -18.71 1.22 5.72
N MET A 57 -19.63 1.32 4.76
CA MET A 57 -19.79 0.42 3.62
C MET A 57 -18.80 0.79 2.53
N VAL A 58 -18.25 -0.20 1.80
CA VAL A 58 -17.28 0.04 0.71
C VAL A 58 -17.92 -0.27 -0.64
N ALA A 59 -17.95 0.72 -1.52
CA ALA A 59 -18.42 0.63 -2.91
C ALA A 59 -18.02 1.89 -3.69
N HIS A 60 -17.96 1.83 -5.02
CA HIS A 60 -17.71 3.00 -5.85
C HIS A 60 -18.92 3.95 -5.85
N ASP A 61 -20.13 3.40 -6.00
CA ASP A 61 -21.38 4.14 -5.91
C ASP A 61 -22.29 3.61 -4.80
N LYS A 62 -23.13 4.50 -4.23
CA LYS A 62 -24.13 4.12 -3.22
C LYS A 62 -25.08 3.01 -3.70
N SER A 63 -25.38 2.97 -5.00
CA SER A 63 -26.25 1.95 -5.61
C SER A 63 -25.61 0.57 -5.69
N GLN A 64 -24.29 0.48 -5.54
CA GLN A 64 -23.51 -0.76 -5.61
C GLN A 64 -23.18 -1.33 -4.23
N ILE A 65 -23.68 -0.72 -3.15
CA ILE A 65 -23.48 -1.20 -1.78
C ILE A 65 -24.02 -2.61 -1.66
N GLN A 66 -23.15 -3.54 -1.26
CA GLN A 66 -23.52 -4.91 -0.97
C GLN A 66 -23.45 -5.17 0.54
N PRO A 67 -24.42 -5.90 1.12
CA PRO A 67 -24.38 -6.26 2.53
C PRO A 67 -23.08 -6.96 2.91
N GLY A 68 -22.50 -6.58 4.05
CA GLY A 68 -21.29 -7.21 4.60
C GLY A 68 -19.96 -6.72 4.02
N ARG A 69 -19.96 -5.92 2.95
CA ARG A 69 -18.76 -5.26 2.42
C ARG A 69 -18.52 -3.93 3.14
N THR A 70 -17.87 -4.01 4.31
CA THR A 70 -17.53 -2.84 5.11
C THR A 70 -16.03 -2.58 5.07
N LEU A 71 -15.61 -1.35 5.42
CA LEU A 71 -14.19 -1.02 5.58
C LEU A 71 -13.53 -1.98 6.58
N ASP A 72 -14.27 -2.32 7.64
CA ASP A 72 -13.82 -3.24 8.67
C ASP A 72 -13.64 -4.68 8.16
N SER A 73 -14.59 -5.21 7.37
CA SER A 73 -14.54 -6.59 6.88
C SER A 73 -13.53 -6.79 5.75
N LEU A 74 -13.40 -5.81 4.84
CA LEU A 74 -12.51 -5.91 3.69
C LEU A 74 -11.06 -5.52 4.03
N TYR A 75 -10.85 -4.57 4.94
CA TYR A 75 -9.53 -3.99 5.17
C TYR A 75 -9.06 -4.11 6.63
N LEU A 76 -9.77 -3.52 7.59
CA LEU A 76 -9.21 -3.33 8.94
C LEU A 76 -8.98 -4.65 9.69
N LYS A 77 -9.98 -5.53 9.73
CA LYS A 77 -9.84 -6.86 10.38
C LYS A 77 -8.81 -7.74 9.69
N PRO A 78 -8.80 -7.88 8.34
CA PRO A 78 -7.75 -8.61 7.66
C PRO A 78 -6.34 -8.04 7.93
N ILE A 79 -6.17 -6.71 7.90
CA ILE A 79 -4.88 -6.06 8.22
C ILE A 79 -4.45 -6.41 9.65
N ALA A 80 -5.33 -6.22 10.65
CA ALA A 80 -5.04 -6.55 12.03
C ALA A 80 -4.68 -8.04 12.22
N THR A 81 -5.37 -8.92 11.50
CA THR A 81 -5.10 -10.36 11.49
C THR A 81 -3.71 -10.67 10.96
N LEU A 82 -3.30 -10.05 9.84
CA LEU A 82 -1.96 -10.21 9.28
C LEU A 82 -0.87 -9.73 10.25
N PHE A 83 -1.09 -8.58 10.91
CA PHE A 83 -0.19 -8.11 11.96
C PHE A 83 -0.09 -9.11 13.11
N GLY A 84 -1.21 -9.71 13.54
CA GLY A 84 -1.22 -10.75 14.58
C GLY A 84 -0.42 -11.99 14.17
N GLN A 85 -0.59 -12.45 12.93
CA GLN A 85 0.04 -13.66 12.39
C GLN A 85 1.55 -13.50 12.14
N ASN A 86 2.00 -12.32 11.72
CA ASN A 86 3.40 -12.08 11.32
C ASN A 86 4.29 -11.55 12.46
N LYS A 87 3.86 -11.66 13.72
CA LYS A 87 4.73 -11.42 14.88
C LYS A 87 5.88 -12.44 14.88
N SER A 88 7.10 -12.01 15.20
CA SER A 88 8.20 -12.96 15.47
C SER A 88 8.91 -12.59 16.76
N ARG A 89 9.72 -13.53 17.26
CA ARG A 89 10.59 -13.30 18.43
C ARG A 89 11.51 -12.08 18.29
N GLN A 90 11.82 -11.65 17.06
CA GLN A 90 12.70 -10.51 16.77
C GLN A 90 11.94 -9.20 16.50
N SER A 91 10.59 -9.19 16.44
CA SER A 91 9.82 -7.94 16.33
C SER A 91 8.53 -8.04 17.14
N VAL A 92 8.43 -7.17 18.13
CA VAL A 92 7.25 -7.02 18.99
C VAL A 92 6.05 -6.52 18.17
N ASN A 93 6.31 -5.75 17.11
CA ASN A 93 5.32 -5.28 16.16
C ASN A 93 5.20 -6.27 15.00
N GLY A 94 3.97 -6.68 14.67
CA GLY A 94 3.68 -7.51 13.51
C GLY A 94 3.91 -6.78 12.18
N SER A 95 3.66 -7.47 11.07
CA SER A 95 3.70 -6.89 9.71
C SER A 95 2.54 -7.40 8.87
N VAL A 96 2.18 -6.66 7.82
CA VAL A 96 1.12 -7.09 6.86
C VAL A 96 1.61 -8.17 5.89
N SER A 97 2.91 -8.34 5.73
CA SER A 97 3.51 -9.34 4.86
C SER A 97 4.76 -9.96 5.49
N LYS A 98 5.32 -10.99 4.85
CA LYS A 98 6.60 -11.60 5.26
C LYS A 98 7.78 -10.66 5.07
N ASP A 99 7.70 -9.74 4.11
CA ASP A 99 8.68 -8.67 3.95
C ASP A 99 8.38 -7.57 4.96
N ARG A 100 9.21 -7.48 5.99
CA ARG A 100 9.03 -6.53 7.10
C ARG A 100 9.29 -5.08 6.72
N LYS A 101 9.93 -4.83 5.58
CA LYS A 101 10.14 -3.48 5.07
C LYS A 101 8.95 -2.99 4.25
N TYR A 102 8.09 -3.90 3.82
CA TYR A 102 6.91 -3.55 3.05
C TYR A 102 5.83 -2.91 3.95
N THR A 103 5.43 -1.71 3.55
CA THR A 103 4.33 -0.95 4.14
C THR A 103 3.52 -0.32 3.02
N PHE A 104 2.23 -0.13 3.22
CA PHE A 104 1.36 0.58 2.28
C PHE A 104 0.51 1.62 3.01
N GLN A 105 -0.05 2.55 2.25
CA GLN A 105 -1.06 3.49 2.72
C GLN A 105 -2.46 2.97 2.34
N LEU A 106 -3.36 2.85 3.31
CA LEU A 106 -4.79 2.70 3.01
C LEU A 106 -5.38 4.10 2.83
N LEU A 107 -5.83 4.40 1.62
CA LEU A 107 -6.54 5.61 1.26
C LEU A 107 -8.03 5.34 1.44
N VAL A 108 -8.66 6.12 2.30
CA VAL A 108 -10.10 6.08 2.51
C VAL A 108 -10.65 7.32 1.83
N ASP A 109 -11.42 7.13 0.77
CA ASP A 109 -12.07 8.19 0.00
C ASP A 109 -13.56 8.27 0.35
#